data_AF-A0A317HHM6-F1
#
_entry.id   AF-A0A317HHM6-F1
#
_cell.length_a   1.000
_cell.length_b   1.000
_cell.length_c   1.000
_cell.angle_alpha   90.00
_cell.angle_beta   90.00
_cell.angle_gamma   90.00
#
_symmetry.space_group_name_H-M   'P 1'
#
loop_
_entity.id
_entity.type
_entity.pdbx_description
1 polymer ?
#
loop_
_entity_poly.entity_id
_entity_poly.type
_entity_poly.pdbx_seq_one_letter_code
_entity_poly.pdbx_strand_id
1 'polypeptide(L)'
;MILPAATSAPEWFLEQMPPGYQTRVAEIDRLMSEIRAMDQIGRVLWESGAALAQAAREVFVALKCDAQPGAAPADMTVTIDARRRLLIHVSETDTAIQKKSAELARVFQMLHEIAEDQDRVILVANSDRLTKPVDRAEAMTADAATFLQRMGANFLSAPTLFKLWMVSQQDPKRARTLLERLHSQDGGIFEIS
;
A
#
# COMPACT_ATOMS: atom_id res chain seq x y z
N MET A 1 -14.35 1.06 24.71
CA MET A 1 -15.13 2.30 24.87
C MET A 1 -16.00 2.41 23.64
N ILE A 2 -17.30 2.12 23.76
CA ILE A 2 -18.23 2.09 22.63
C ILE A 2 -18.76 3.53 22.49
N LEU A 3 -18.26 4.28 21.50
CA LEU A 3 -18.94 5.49 21.07
C LEU A 3 -20.27 5.06 20.46
N PRO A 4 -21.42 5.64 20.88
CA PRO A 4 -22.70 5.23 20.33
C PRO A 4 -22.69 5.48 18.83
N ALA A 5 -23.22 4.52 18.07
CA ALA A 5 -23.64 4.74 16.69
C ALA A 5 -24.40 6.07 16.63
N ALA A 6 -24.30 6.80 15.52
CA ALA A 6 -25.12 7.96 15.25
C ALA A 6 -26.60 7.57 15.36
N THR A 7 -27.13 7.62 16.59
CA THR A 7 -28.54 7.48 16.87
C THR A 7 -29.12 8.74 16.26
N SER A 8 -29.98 8.56 15.26
CA SER A 8 -30.83 9.62 14.70
C SER A 8 -31.64 10.22 15.84
N ALA A 9 -31.05 11.15 16.59
CA ALA A 9 -31.68 11.79 17.72
C ALA A 9 -32.87 12.59 17.18
N PRO A 10 -34.04 12.52 17.85
CA PRO A 10 -35.17 13.36 17.48
C PRO A 10 -34.79 14.84 17.49
N GLU A 11 -35.39 15.64 16.61
CA GLU A 11 -35.10 17.07 16.48
C GLU A 11 -35.26 17.84 17.81
N TRP A 12 -36.28 17.49 18.61
CA TRP A 12 -36.51 18.10 19.92
C TRP A 12 -35.34 17.91 20.90
N PHE A 13 -34.53 16.85 20.74
CA PHE A 13 -33.36 16.63 21.59
C PHE A 13 -32.23 17.59 21.22
N LEU A 14 -32.04 17.84 19.92
CA LEU A 14 -31.01 18.76 19.41
C LEU A 14 -31.28 20.21 19.86
N GLU A 15 -32.54 20.59 20.00
CA GLU A 15 -32.98 21.90 20.49
C GLU A 15 -32.68 22.13 21.99
N GLN A 16 -32.58 21.05 22.78
CA GLN A 16 -32.28 21.11 24.21
C GLN A 16 -30.78 21.09 24.50
N MET A 17 -29.94 20.91 23.47
CA MET A 17 -28.50 20.76 23.67
C MET A 17 -27.79 22.11 23.87
N PRO A 18 -26.69 22.14 24.65
CA PRO A 18 -25.89 23.34 24.81
C PRO A 18 -25.37 23.88 23.47
N PRO A 19 -25.15 25.20 23.34
CA PRO A 19 -24.51 25.79 22.17
C PRO A 19 -23.20 25.08 21.82
N GLY A 20 -23.05 24.72 20.54
CA GLY A 20 -21.86 24.00 20.03
C GLY A 20 -21.91 22.48 20.14
N TYR A 21 -22.99 21.87 20.66
CA TYR A 21 -23.15 20.40 20.66
C TYR A 21 -23.01 19.80 19.26
N GLN A 22 -23.77 20.31 18.27
CA GLN A 22 -23.71 19.81 16.89
C GLN A 22 -22.32 19.96 16.28
N THR A 23 -21.64 21.08 16.54
CA THR A 23 -20.26 21.31 16.09
C THR A 23 -19.30 20.27 16.67
N ARG A 24 -19.44 19.93 17.96
CA ARG A 24 -18.62 18.90 18.60
C ARG A 24 -18.90 17.50 18.07
N VAL A 25 -20.17 17.16 17.81
CA VAL A 25 -20.54 15.88 17.21
C VAL A 25 -19.93 15.74 15.81
N ALA A 26 -20.08 16.78 14.96
CA ALA A 26 -19.48 16.79 13.63
C ALA A 26 -17.96 16.64 13.68
N GLU A 27 -17.30 17.25 14.66
CA GLU A 27 -15.86 17.12 14.85
C GLU A 27 -15.44 15.71 15.29
N ILE A 28 -16.21 15.08 16.19
CA ILE A 28 -15.99 13.68 16.58
C ILE A 28 -16.13 12.76 15.37
N ASP A 29 -17.17 12.94 14.55
CA ASP A 29 -17.39 12.14 13.36
C ASP A 29 -16.25 12.30 12.34
N ARG A 30 -15.78 13.54 12.15
CA ARG A 30 -14.61 13.84 11.30
C ARG A 30 -13.36 13.11 11.80
N LEU A 31 -13.02 13.24 13.09
CA LEU A 31 -11.85 12.60 13.69
C LEU A 31 -11.95 11.07 13.64
N MET A 32 -13.13 10.51 13.89
CA MET A 32 -13.36 9.06 13.78
C MET A 32 -13.18 8.58 12.33
N SER A 33 -13.64 9.35 11.35
CA SER A 33 -13.43 9.03 9.93
C SER A 33 -11.95 9.05 9.57
N GLU A 34 -11.19 10.02 10.11
CA GLU A 34 -9.74 10.12 9.90
C GLU A 34 -9.00 8.92 10.49
N ILE A 35 -9.32 8.53 11.73
CA ILE A 35 -8.74 7.34 12.37
C ILE A 35 -9.05 6.08 11.57
N ARG A 36 -10.31 5.89 11.14
CA ARG A 36 -10.70 4.73 10.33
C ARG A 36 -9.93 4.67 9.01
N ALA A 37 -9.70 5.81 8.37
CA ALA A 37 -8.89 5.87 7.15
C ALA A 37 -7.43 5.47 7.43
N MET A 38 -6.85 5.89 8.56
CA MET A 38 -5.49 5.48 8.95
C MET A 38 -5.41 3.98 9.26
N ASP A 39 -6.38 3.43 10.01
CA ASP A 39 -6.47 2.01 10.33
C ASP A 39 -6.56 1.16 9.05
N GLN A 40 -7.36 1.63 8.08
CA GLN A 40 -7.50 0.98 6.78
C GLN A 40 -6.16 0.87 6.04
N ILE A 41 -5.33 1.91 6.06
CA ILE A 41 -3.99 1.87 5.46
C ILE A 41 -3.05 0.94 6.23
N GLY A 42 -3.16 0.89 7.57
CA GLY A 42 -2.35 0.01 8.40
C GLY A 42 -2.48 -1.47 8.04
N ARG A 43 -3.64 -1.89 7.52
CA ARG A 43 -3.96 -3.29 7.16
C ARG A 43 -2.93 -3.94 6.25
N VAL A 44 -2.23 -3.16 5.41
CA VAL A 44 -1.16 -3.64 4.53
C VAL A 44 -0.06 -4.39 5.30
N LEU A 45 0.07 -4.15 6.61
CA LEU A 45 1.09 -4.77 7.46
C LEU A 45 0.70 -6.17 7.97
N TRP A 46 -0.59 -6.53 8.05
CA TRP A 46 -1.01 -7.80 8.69
C TRP A 46 -2.03 -8.63 7.89
N GLU A 47 -2.65 -8.06 6.87
CA GLU A 47 -3.59 -8.78 6.01
C GLU A 47 -2.89 -9.80 5.10
N SER A 48 -3.71 -10.68 4.53
CA SER A 48 -3.33 -11.83 3.70
C SER A 48 -4.13 -11.91 2.41
N GLY A 49 -3.60 -12.60 1.40
CA GLY A 49 -4.26 -12.86 0.12
C GLY A 49 -4.91 -11.62 -0.54
N ALA A 50 -6.18 -11.76 -0.95
CA ALA A 50 -6.92 -10.68 -1.62
C ALA A 50 -7.11 -9.43 -0.75
N ALA A 51 -7.19 -9.59 0.58
CA ALA A 51 -7.29 -8.46 1.51
C ALA A 51 -6.00 -7.66 1.56
N LEU A 52 -4.84 -8.33 1.45
CA LEU A 52 -3.53 -7.66 1.35
C LEU A 52 -3.41 -6.86 0.05
N ALA A 53 -3.82 -7.46 -1.09
CA ALA A 53 -3.83 -6.74 -2.36
C ALA A 53 -4.74 -5.51 -2.31
N GLN A 54 -5.92 -5.63 -1.71
CA GLN A 54 -6.83 -4.51 -1.51
C GLN A 54 -6.22 -3.43 -0.60
N ALA A 55 -5.58 -3.81 0.50
CA ALA A 55 -4.92 -2.86 1.40
C ALA A 55 -3.74 -2.14 0.73
N ALA A 56 -2.91 -2.86 -0.04
CA ALA A 56 -1.83 -2.25 -0.82
C ALA A 56 -2.38 -1.23 -1.85
N ARG A 57 -3.49 -1.55 -2.51
CA ARG A 57 -4.19 -0.63 -3.42
C ARG A 57 -4.65 0.63 -2.71
N GLU A 58 -5.25 0.49 -1.52
CA GLU A 58 -5.70 1.61 -0.70
C GLU A 58 -4.53 2.53 -0.30
N VAL A 59 -3.34 1.98 -0.06
CA VAL A 59 -2.13 2.77 0.18
C VAL A 59 -1.79 3.62 -1.05
N PHE A 60 -1.81 3.05 -2.26
CA PHE A 60 -1.55 3.82 -3.49
C PHE A 60 -2.62 4.89 -3.77
N VAL A 61 -3.89 4.61 -3.48
CA VAL A 61 -4.97 5.62 -3.55
C VAL A 61 -4.71 6.76 -2.56
N ALA A 62 -4.32 6.44 -1.32
CA ALA A 62 -3.99 7.44 -0.31
C ALA A 62 -2.76 8.29 -0.70
N LEU A 63 -1.82 7.70 -1.45
CA LEU A 63 -0.69 8.39 -2.09
C LEU A 63 -1.08 9.25 -3.31
N LYS A 64 -2.38 9.36 -3.62
CA LYS A 64 -2.94 10.12 -4.75
C LYS A 64 -2.56 9.55 -6.12
N CYS A 65 -2.26 8.26 -6.20
CA CYS A 65 -2.16 7.54 -7.46
C CYS A 65 -3.54 7.03 -7.90
N ASP A 66 -3.72 6.83 -9.20
CA ASP A 66 -4.88 6.11 -9.73
C ASP A 66 -4.58 4.61 -9.72
N ALA A 67 -5.13 3.90 -8.73
CA ALA A 67 -4.87 2.48 -8.49
C ALA A 67 -6.11 1.63 -8.75
N GLN A 68 -6.05 0.83 -9.81
CA GLN A 68 -7.14 -0.03 -10.27
C GLN A 68 -6.79 -1.51 -10.06
N PRO A 69 -7.77 -2.38 -9.76
CA PRO A 69 -7.57 -3.83 -9.79
C PRO A 69 -7.00 -4.28 -11.15
N GLY A 70 -6.04 -5.18 -11.10
CA GLY A 70 -5.34 -5.69 -12.28
C GLY A 70 -6.00 -6.93 -12.85
N ALA A 71 -5.62 -7.28 -14.08
CA ALA A 71 -5.84 -8.61 -14.62
C ALA A 71 -4.59 -9.47 -14.39
N ALA A 72 -4.80 -10.76 -14.12
CA ALA A 72 -3.69 -11.70 -14.01
C ALA A 72 -2.78 -11.61 -15.25
N PRO A 73 -1.45 -11.57 -15.07
CA PRO A 73 -0.72 -11.91 -13.85
C PRO A 73 -0.60 -10.81 -12.77
N ALA A 74 -0.97 -9.56 -13.04
CA ALA A 74 -0.90 -8.46 -12.07
C ALA A 74 -2.12 -8.45 -11.12
N ASP A 75 -1.91 -8.08 -9.86
CA ASP A 75 -3.01 -7.88 -8.89
C ASP A 75 -3.60 -6.47 -9.00
N MET A 76 -2.77 -5.48 -9.37
CA MET A 76 -3.21 -4.10 -9.59
C MET A 76 -2.31 -3.35 -10.58
N THR A 77 -2.87 -2.31 -11.17
CA THR A 77 -2.16 -1.30 -11.97
C THR A 77 -2.27 0.04 -11.28
N VAL A 78 -1.14 0.73 -11.12
CA VAL A 78 -1.07 2.05 -10.50
C VAL A 78 -0.52 3.06 -11.49
N THR A 79 -1.35 4.01 -11.88
CA THR A 79 -0.97 5.11 -12.76
C THR A 79 -0.48 6.28 -11.93
N ILE A 80 0.80 6.65 -12.13
CA ILE A 80 1.47 7.77 -11.45
C ILE A 80 1.15 9.09 -12.18
N ASP A 81 1.08 9.04 -13.51
CA ASP A 81 0.65 10.12 -14.41
C ASP A 81 0.34 9.53 -15.80
N ALA A 82 0.11 10.41 -16.80
CA ALA A 82 -0.29 10.03 -18.16
C ALA A 82 0.65 9.06 -18.89
N ARG A 83 1.89 8.85 -18.42
CA ARG A 83 2.89 8.00 -19.08
C ARG A 83 3.46 6.90 -18.20
N ARG A 84 3.41 7.06 -16.88
CA ARG A 84 4.07 6.17 -15.93
C ARG A 84 3.05 5.28 -15.22
N ARG A 85 3.17 3.97 -15.43
CA ARG A 85 2.38 2.96 -14.71
C ARG A 85 3.27 1.98 -13.95
N LEU A 86 2.75 1.50 -12.84
CA LEU A 86 3.32 0.40 -12.07
C LEU A 86 2.38 -0.80 -12.19
N LEU A 87 2.94 -1.95 -12.57
CA LEU A 87 2.25 -3.23 -12.57
C LEU A 87 2.66 -3.97 -11.30
N ILE A 88 1.71 -4.27 -10.43
CA ILE A 88 2.03 -4.73 -9.08
C ILE A 88 1.52 -6.17 -8.89
N HIS A 89 2.42 -7.02 -8.43
CA HIS A 89 2.12 -8.33 -7.85
C HIS A 89 2.32 -8.26 -6.34
N VAL A 90 1.33 -8.69 -5.58
CA VAL A 90 1.31 -8.65 -4.12
C VAL A 90 1.43 -10.06 -3.57
N SER A 91 2.46 -10.26 -2.76
CA SER A 91 2.82 -11.55 -2.21
C SER A 91 2.68 -11.56 -0.70
N GLU A 92 2.10 -12.63 -0.18
CA GLU A 92 2.12 -12.98 1.23
C GLU A 92 3.06 -14.16 1.41
N THR A 93 4.03 -14.03 2.32
CA THR A 93 4.95 -15.12 2.61
C THR A 93 5.23 -15.24 4.11
N ASP A 94 5.30 -16.46 4.62
CA ASP A 94 5.78 -16.71 5.99
C ASP A 94 7.31 -16.78 6.06
N THR A 95 7.97 -16.86 4.90
CA THR A 95 9.42 -16.98 4.76
C THR A 95 9.95 -16.03 3.69
N ALA A 96 11.26 -15.79 3.70
CA ALA A 96 11.91 -14.96 2.69
C ALA A 96 11.70 -15.53 1.28
N ILE A 97 11.38 -14.66 0.32
CA ILE A 97 11.24 -14.99 -1.08
C ILE A 97 12.58 -15.49 -1.63
N GLN A 98 12.58 -16.73 -2.12
CA GLN A 98 13.75 -17.39 -2.71
C GLN A 98 13.76 -17.24 -4.24
N LYS A 99 14.93 -17.44 -4.85
CA LYS A 99 15.13 -17.29 -6.31
C LYS A 99 14.22 -18.16 -7.19
N LYS A 100 13.78 -19.33 -6.68
CA LYS A 100 12.88 -20.27 -7.39
C LYS A 100 11.41 -20.15 -6.97
N SER A 101 11.04 -19.07 -6.29
CA SER A 101 9.66 -18.86 -5.83
C SER A 101 8.69 -18.64 -6.99
N ALA A 102 7.43 -19.00 -6.76
CA ALA A 102 6.33 -18.72 -7.68
C ALA A 102 6.15 -17.21 -7.90
N GLU A 103 6.46 -16.40 -6.89
CA GLU A 103 6.40 -14.95 -6.94
C GLU A 103 7.29 -14.37 -8.04
N LEU A 104 8.54 -14.84 -8.13
CA LEU A 104 9.47 -14.40 -9.17
C LEU A 104 9.08 -14.91 -10.55
N ALA A 105 8.50 -16.12 -10.64
CA ALA A 105 7.94 -16.61 -11.90
C ALA A 105 6.80 -15.72 -12.39
N ARG A 106 5.96 -15.21 -11.47
CA ARG A 106 4.86 -14.31 -11.79
C ARG A 106 5.33 -12.92 -12.22
N VAL A 107 6.33 -12.37 -11.54
CA VAL A 107 7.02 -11.14 -11.97
C VAL A 107 7.59 -11.30 -13.37
N PHE A 108 8.26 -12.43 -13.64
CA PHE A 108 8.80 -12.73 -14.97
C PHE A 108 7.70 -12.78 -16.03
N GLN A 109 6.57 -13.42 -15.72
CA GLN A 109 5.41 -13.46 -16.60
C GLN A 109 4.88 -12.05 -16.90
N MET A 110 4.73 -11.19 -15.89
CA MET A 110 4.28 -9.80 -16.08
C MET A 110 5.19 -9.02 -17.03
N LEU A 111 6.51 -9.15 -16.84
CA LEU A 111 7.51 -8.47 -17.67
C LEU A 111 7.42 -8.86 -19.15
N HIS A 112 7.03 -10.10 -19.46
CA HIS A 112 7.03 -10.61 -20.84
C HIS A 112 5.65 -10.54 -21.52
N GLU A 113 4.56 -10.63 -20.76
CA GLU A 113 3.22 -10.77 -21.33
C GLU A 113 2.43 -9.45 -21.35
N ILE A 114 2.63 -8.57 -20.37
CA ILE A 114 1.77 -7.39 -20.18
C ILE A 114 2.52 -6.07 -19.99
N ALA A 115 3.80 -6.10 -19.62
CA ALA A 115 4.56 -4.88 -19.39
C ALA A 115 4.92 -4.19 -20.72
N GLU A 116 4.63 -2.91 -20.82
CA GLU A 116 5.12 -2.03 -21.89
C GLU A 116 6.45 -1.36 -21.47
N ASP A 117 7.17 -0.75 -22.43
CA ASP A 117 8.50 -0.15 -22.22
C ASP A 117 8.56 0.87 -21.06
N GLN A 118 7.47 1.60 -20.82
CA GLN A 118 7.36 2.62 -19.78
C GLN A 118 6.75 2.10 -18.48
N ASP A 119 6.30 0.84 -18.46
CA ASP A 119 5.78 0.22 -17.25
C ASP A 119 6.91 -0.23 -16.35
N ARG A 120 6.59 -0.36 -15.06
CA ARG A 120 7.51 -0.90 -14.07
C ARG A 120 6.80 -1.97 -13.27
N VAL A 121 7.38 -3.17 -13.28
CA VAL A 121 6.87 -4.30 -12.51
C VAL A 121 7.39 -4.21 -11.08
N ILE A 122 6.49 -4.26 -10.11
CA ILE A 122 6.79 -4.21 -8.68
C ILE A 122 6.26 -5.47 -8.00
N LEU A 123 7.14 -6.14 -7.27
CA LEU A 123 6.78 -7.16 -6.29
C LEU A 123 6.62 -6.49 -4.92
N VAL A 124 5.39 -6.45 -4.40
CA VAL A 124 5.12 -6.04 -3.02
C VAL A 124 5.02 -7.29 -2.17
N ALA A 125 5.80 -7.41 -1.09
CA ALA A 125 5.69 -8.55 -0.18
C ALA A 125 5.41 -8.17 1.27
N ASN A 126 4.45 -8.87 1.87
CA ASN A 126 4.22 -8.84 3.30
C ASN A 126 4.74 -10.14 3.93
N SER A 127 6.03 -10.15 4.27
CA SER A 127 6.64 -11.28 4.96
C SER A 127 6.41 -11.23 6.47
N ASP A 128 6.22 -12.38 7.10
CA ASP A 128 6.12 -12.54 8.56
C ASP A 128 5.14 -11.54 9.21
N ARG A 129 3.88 -11.63 8.78
CA ARG A 129 2.83 -10.65 9.10
C ARG A 129 2.46 -10.58 10.59
N LEU A 130 2.79 -11.61 11.36
CA LEU A 130 2.55 -11.68 12.80
C LEU A 130 3.63 -10.98 13.63
N THR A 131 4.78 -10.69 13.01
CA THR A 131 5.89 -9.95 13.62
C THR A 131 5.76 -8.46 13.33
N LYS A 132 6.19 -7.62 14.28
CA LYS A 132 6.19 -6.16 14.10
C LYS A 132 7.12 -5.78 12.95
N PRO A 133 6.80 -4.76 12.14
CA PRO A 133 7.59 -4.39 10.97
C PRO A 133 9.10 -4.23 11.19
N VAL A 134 9.52 -3.67 12.33
CA VAL A 134 10.94 -3.43 12.65
C VAL A 134 11.70 -4.70 13.04
N ASP A 135 10.99 -5.73 13.49
CA ASP A 135 11.55 -6.99 13.97
C ASP A 135 11.54 -8.08 12.89
N ARG A 136 10.99 -7.78 11.70
CA ARG A 136 10.91 -8.73 10.58
C ARG A 136 12.28 -8.93 9.95
N ALA A 137 12.59 -10.19 9.64
CA ALA A 137 13.73 -10.54 8.82
C ALA A 137 13.57 -10.00 7.39
N GLU A 138 14.66 -10.05 6.61
CA GLU A 138 14.62 -9.68 5.19
C GLU A 138 13.58 -10.52 4.44
N ALA A 139 12.68 -9.85 3.74
CA ALA A 139 11.57 -10.47 3.00
C ALA A 139 12.04 -11.25 1.76
N MET A 140 13.29 -11.10 1.36
CA MET A 140 13.87 -11.69 0.14
C MET A 140 15.32 -12.07 0.39
N THR A 141 15.73 -13.22 -0.13
CA THR A 141 17.14 -13.64 -0.04
C THR A 141 18.01 -12.85 -1.02
N ALA A 142 19.30 -12.70 -0.71
CA ALA A 142 20.23 -11.90 -1.53
C ALA A 142 20.34 -12.38 -3.00
N ASP A 143 20.25 -13.70 -3.23
CA ASP A 143 20.27 -14.29 -4.56
C ASP A 143 18.97 -14.02 -5.35
N ALA A 144 17.83 -14.00 -4.66
CA ALA A 144 16.54 -13.59 -5.21
C ALA A 144 16.53 -12.09 -5.57
N ALA A 145 17.07 -11.24 -4.69
CA ALA A 145 17.19 -9.80 -4.93
C ALA A 145 18.08 -9.49 -6.14
N THR A 146 19.23 -10.16 -6.23
CA THR A 146 20.13 -10.05 -7.40
C THR A 146 19.44 -10.50 -8.68
N PHE A 147 18.64 -11.56 -8.62
CA PHE A 147 17.89 -12.06 -9.77
C PHE A 147 16.79 -11.08 -10.19
N LEU A 148 16.02 -10.54 -9.25
CA LEU A 148 14.99 -9.54 -9.51
C LEU A 148 15.56 -8.27 -10.14
N GLN A 149 16.70 -7.79 -9.63
CA GLN A 149 17.40 -6.64 -10.20
C GLN A 149 17.79 -6.88 -11.67
N ARG A 150 18.31 -8.08 -12.00
CA ARG A 150 18.67 -8.43 -13.39
C ARG A 150 17.46 -8.50 -14.33
N MET A 151 16.27 -8.77 -13.79
CA MET A 151 15.03 -8.75 -14.57
C MET A 151 14.49 -7.31 -14.78
N GLY A 152 15.04 -6.31 -14.08
CA GLY A 152 14.52 -4.94 -14.14
C GLY A 152 13.23 -4.72 -13.35
N ALA A 153 12.89 -5.64 -12.43
CA ALA A 153 11.72 -5.50 -11.55
C ALA A 153 12.10 -4.97 -10.16
N ASN A 154 11.21 -4.18 -9.57
CA ASN A 154 11.43 -3.58 -8.25
C ASN A 154 10.77 -4.40 -7.16
N PHE A 155 11.37 -4.40 -5.98
CA PHE A 155 10.83 -5.00 -4.78
C PHE A 155 10.49 -3.95 -3.74
N LEU A 156 9.33 -4.08 -3.12
CA LEU A 156 8.87 -3.21 -2.05
C LEU A 156 8.31 -4.07 -0.92
N SER A 157 8.85 -3.94 0.29
CA SER A 157 8.22 -4.57 1.45
C SER A 157 6.92 -3.83 1.83
N ALA A 158 5.93 -4.52 2.38
CA ALA A 158 4.73 -3.89 2.92
C ALA A 158 5.05 -2.82 3.99
N PRO A 159 6.02 -3.02 4.90
CA PRO A 159 6.54 -1.95 5.76
C PRO A 159 7.06 -0.72 5.01
N THR A 160 7.79 -0.92 3.91
CA THR A 160 8.29 0.20 3.08
C THR A 160 7.12 0.94 2.41
N LEU A 161 6.13 0.23 1.90
CA LEU A 161 4.91 0.82 1.32
C LEU A 161 4.14 1.65 2.36
N PHE A 162 3.98 1.12 3.57
CA PHE A 162 3.37 1.86 4.69
C PHE A 162 4.19 3.09 5.07
N LYS A 163 5.52 2.98 5.13
CA LYS A 163 6.42 4.13 5.38
C LYS A 163 6.31 5.19 4.29
N LEU A 164 6.10 4.81 3.03
CA LEU A 164 5.89 5.77 1.93
C LEU A 164 4.63 6.62 2.18
N TRP A 165 3.54 5.99 2.62
CA TRP A 165 2.33 6.71 3.03
C TRP A 165 2.55 7.59 4.25
N MET A 166 3.29 7.12 5.27
CA MET A 166 3.62 7.98 6.41
C MET A 166 4.38 9.23 5.98
N VAL A 167 5.34 9.10 5.05
CA VAL A 167 6.05 10.24 4.47
C VAL A 167 5.08 11.17 3.74
N SER A 168 4.08 10.66 3.03
CA SER A 168 3.12 11.53 2.31
C SER A 168 2.25 12.37 3.24
N GLN A 169 2.01 11.92 4.48
CA GLN A 169 1.27 12.71 5.47
C GLN A 169 2.11 13.89 6.00
N GLN A 170 3.44 13.75 6.04
CA GLN A 170 4.35 14.76 6.58
C GLN A 170 4.89 15.68 5.49
N ASP A 171 5.26 15.12 4.35
CA ASP A 171 5.84 15.80 3.19
C ASP A 171 5.33 15.17 1.88
N PRO A 172 4.20 15.68 1.35
CA PRO A 172 3.63 15.19 0.10
C PRO A 172 4.58 15.30 -1.10
N LYS A 173 5.45 16.32 -1.11
CA LYS A 173 6.41 16.52 -2.22
C LYS A 173 7.49 15.45 -2.18
N ARG A 174 8.05 15.16 -0.99
CA ARG A 174 9.02 14.07 -0.83
C ARG A 174 8.42 12.71 -1.19
N ALA A 175 7.18 12.42 -0.79
CA ALA A 175 6.51 11.18 -1.17
C ALA A 175 6.34 11.06 -2.68
N ARG A 176 6.01 12.16 -3.38
CA ARG A 176 5.96 12.18 -4.84
C ARG A 176 7.33 11.86 -5.44
N THR A 177 8.40 12.50 -4.98
CA THR A 177 9.77 12.19 -5.45
C THR A 177 10.14 10.73 -5.23
N LEU A 178 9.74 10.13 -4.11
CA LEU A 178 9.97 8.71 -3.82
C LEU A 178 9.20 7.79 -4.79
N LEU A 179 7.96 8.11 -5.16
CA LEU A 179 7.20 7.38 -6.18
C LEU A 179 7.85 7.49 -7.56
N GLU A 180 8.35 8.67 -7.92
CA GLU A 180 9.04 8.88 -9.18
C GLU A 180 10.37 8.12 -9.23
N ARG A 181 11.08 8.04 -8.10
CA ARG A 181 12.27 7.20 -7.95
C ARG A 181 11.92 5.71 -8.03
N LEU A 182 10.81 5.28 -7.44
CA LEU A 182 10.33 3.90 -7.53
C LEU A 182 10.04 3.49 -8.97
N HIS A 183 9.49 4.40 -9.77
CA HIS A 183 9.30 4.18 -11.21
C HIS A 183 10.63 4.23 -11.98
N SER A 184 11.51 5.19 -11.67
CA SER A 184 12.77 5.36 -12.42
C SER A 184 13.85 4.34 -12.05
N GLN A 185 13.63 3.50 -11.02
CA GLN A 185 14.58 2.48 -10.60
C GLN A 185 14.54 1.28 -11.56
N ASP A 186 15.70 0.93 -12.12
CA ASP A 186 15.90 -0.21 -13.01
C ASP A 186 16.18 -1.50 -12.22
N GLY A 187 15.25 -1.85 -11.34
CA GLY A 187 15.25 -3.11 -10.60
C GLY A 187 15.87 -3.07 -9.20
N GLY A 188 15.57 -4.11 -8.42
CA GLY A 188 16.15 -4.35 -7.10
C GLY A 188 15.25 -3.92 -5.93
N ILE A 189 15.82 -3.86 -4.72
CA ILE A 189 15.08 -3.51 -3.50
C ILE A 189 14.92 -1.98 -3.42
N PHE A 190 13.70 -1.51 -3.20
CA PHE A 190 13.42 -0.10 -2.96
C PHE A 190 13.41 0.21 -1.46
N GLU A 191 14.19 1.22 -1.06
CA GLU A 191 14.30 1.65 0.34
C GLU A 191 14.08 3.15 0.49
N ILE A 192 13.37 3.56 1.54
CA ILE A 192 13.12 4.99 1.82
C ILE A 192 14.25 5.52 2.71
N SER A 193 15.20 6.23 2.08
CA SER A 193 16.22 7.08 2.69
C SER A 193 15.70 8.47 3.04
#